data_AF-A0A7C5RW77-F1
#
_entry.id   AF-A0A7C5RW77-F1
#
_cell.length_a   1.000
_cell.length_b   1.000
_cell.length_c   1.000
_cell.angle_alpha   90.00
_cell.angle_beta   90.00
_cell.angle_gamma   90.00
#
_symmetry.space_group_name_H-M   'P 1'
#
loop_
_entity.id
_entity.type
_entity.pdbx_description
1 polymer ?
#
loop_
_entity_poly.entity_id
_entity_poly.type
_entity_poly.pdbx_seq_one_letter_code
_entity_poly.pdbx_strand_id
1 'polypeptide(L)'
;MKAKQETFEDISKLCEGLYEKKEMRDIPEFVVSPQNLLQFESKLKSNGYNMVLDLFGLDLKDNEKLKNYAGVKSRFAVVYQFLKIPQNERIRVITPVPDDMKVPSSYSLYKGVDWFEREAYDLFGIIFEGHPDLRRIFMPEDYEGHPLRKDFPTKGVKEYIGGKFTPRLVRLPGKEKPSDIFEEGARNIINVGPTHPATHGTFRMIFELEGEDIIGADLEIGYLHRGVEKNAENMRWEDFIPMTDRLNYLSAYLNNMIYTEGVERMCGIWNEVPRRAKYIRVILAELSRIADHIISIGTMAVDLGALTPFWYLFKVREEIYSVFEWTIGARLTTSGTSFGGVRGDLDEKIIEKIRNIIDKQIPKVLSELDKLLTKNRIFIDRTRGIGKISAEDAIEWGFTGPSLRGSGVAWDIRKVQPYGLYEDFDFYVPVATEGDVYSRYLVRVEEMYQSANIVRQALNNLPQDGTKIKTDKKSVLPSLPDKKYVYTQIEALIHHFKGMTEGVVPPFGWYYFSGEAANGELGFFMVSENKRTPWRIRIRPPCFAIYQAFRYMVLGHKLADFVGILGSINIVAGELDR
;
A
#
# COMPACT_ATOMS: atom_id res chain seq x y z
N MET A 1 -3.19 2.03 25.22
CA MET A 1 -3.07 0.68 25.81
C MET A 1 -4.35 0.25 26.52
N LYS A 2 -4.94 1.03 27.44
CA LYS A 2 -6.19 0.66 28.14
C LYS A 2 -7.38 0.34 27.22
N ALA A 3 -7.69 1.19 26.25
CA ALA A 3 -8.76 0.92 25.27
C ALA A 3 -8.53 -0.37 24.45
N LYS A 4 -7.26 -0.66 24.08
CA LYS A 4 -6.86 -1.90 23.38
C LYS A 4 -6.97 -3.15 24.27
N GLN A 5 -6.78 -2.99 25.58
CA GLN A 5 -6.93 -4.08 26.56
C GLN A 5 -8.42 -4.42 26.78
N GLU A 6 -9.27 -3.40 26.89
CA GLU A 6 -10.72 -3.59 27.01
C GLU A 6 -11.28 -4.29 25.76
N THR A 7 -10.90 -3.85 24.55
CA THR A 7 -11.29 -4.57 23.32
C THR A 7 -10.82 -6.00 23.31
N PHE A 8 -9.55 -6.23 23.69
CA PHE A 8 -8.96 -7.56 23.71
C PHE A 8 -9.71 -8.50 24.67
N GLU A 9 -10.16 -7.99 25.81
CA GLU A 9 -10.97 -8.74 26.78
C GLU A 9 -12.40 -8.98 26.26
N ASP A 10 -13.02 -8.01 25.60
CA ASP A 10 -14.37 -8.14 25.03
C ASP A 10 -14.40 -9.15 23.88
N ILE A 11 -13.42 -9.10 22.98
CA ILE A 11 -13.28 -10.09 21.89
C ILE A 11 -12.94 -11.46 22.46
N SER A 12 -12.07 -11.52 23.48
CA SER A 12 -11.76 -12.77 24.16
C SER A 12 -13.03 -13.42 24.70
N LYS A 13 -13.91 -12.67 25.35
CA LYS A 13 -15.21 -13.14 25.87
C LYS A 13 -16.16 -13.58 24.77
N LEU A 14 -16.25 -12.79 23.69
CA LEU A 14 -17.09 -13.12 22.52
C LEU A 14 -16.68 -14.43 21.83
N CYS A 15 -15.38 -14.70 21.79
CA CYS A 15 -14.80 -15.83 21.09
C CYS A 15 -14.27 -16.93 22.03
N GLU A 16 -14.75 -17.00 23.28
CA GLU A 16 -14.36 -18.06 24.22
C GLU A 16 -14.60 -19.45 23.60
N GLY A 17 -13.56 -20.29 23.66
CA GLY A 17 -13.56 -21.66 23.10
C GLY A 17 -13.23 -21.75 21.60
N LEU A 18 -13.09 -20.64 20.87
CA LEU A 18 -12.79 -20.64 19.43
C LEU A 18 -11.30 -20.38 19.10
N TYR A 19 -10.50 -19.90 20.05
CA TYR A 19 -9.08 -19.64 19.88
C TYR A 19 -8.22 -20.55 20.75
N GLU A 20 -7.03 -20.94 20.27
CA GLU A 20 -6.07 -21.77 20.99
C GLU A 20 -5.15 -20.94 21.89
N LYS A 21 -4.77 -19.75 21.43
CA LYS A 21 -3.88 -18.83 22.15
C LYS A 21 -4.31 -17.39 21.90
N LYS A 22 -4.17 -16.55 22.92
CA LYS A 22 -4.33 -15.10 22.80
C LYS A 22 -3.10 -14.40 23.36
N GLU A 23 -2.58 -13.43 22.63
CA GLU A 23 -1.50 -12.58 23.09
C GLU A 23 -1.76 -11.13 22.70
N MET A 24 -1.45 -10.19 23.60
CA MET A 24 -1.49 -8.77 23.27
C MET A 24 -0.05 -8.29 23.08
N ARG A 25 0.27 -7.89 21.84
CA ARG A 25 1.56 -7.32 21.44
C ARG A 25 1.32 -5.89 20.92
N ASP A 26 1.76 -5.58 19.71
CA ASP A 26 1.45 -4.31 19.05
C ASP A 26 -0.05 -4.19 18.72
N ILE A 27 -0.63 -5.33 18.34
CA ILE A 27 -2.02 -5.55 17.96
C ILE A 27 -2.52 -6.80 18.72
N PRO A 28 -3.78 -6.83 19.17
CA PRO A 28 -4.48 -8.04 19.58
C PRO A 28 -4.24 -9.22 18.62
N GLU A 29 -3.63 -10.31 19.09
CA GLU A 29 -3.40 -11.53 18.29
C GLU A 29 -4.21 -12.70 18.84
N PHE A 30 -4.91 -13.40 17.95
CA PHE A 30 -5.63 -14.64 18.25
C PHE A 30 -5.13 -15.75 17.33
N VAL A 31 -4.77 -16.90 17.90
CA VAL A 31 -4.45 -18.11 17.15
C VAL A 31 -5.72 -18.95 17.07
N VAL A 32 -6.22 -19.21 15.86
CA VAL A 32 -7.50 -19.89 15.62
C VAL A 32 -7.26 -21.08 14.71
N SER A 33 -7.81 -22.24 15.05
CA SER A 33 -7.70 -23.43 14.20
C SER A 33 -8.51 -23.27 12.91
N PRO A 34 -8.10 -23.88 11.78
CA PRO A 34 -8.83 -23.76 10.51
C PRO A 34 -10.33 -24.11 10.61
N GLN A 35 -10.70 -25.11 11.41
CA GLN A 35 -12.10 -25.54 11.58
C GLN A 35 -12.99 -24.47 12.22
N ASN A 36 -12.41 -23.65 13.12
CA ASN A 36 -13.13 -22.63 13.87
C ASN A 36 -13.06 -21.25 13.21
N LEU A 37 -12.28 -21.11 12.13
CA LEU A 37 -11.99 -19.82 11.49
C LEU A 37 -13.28 -19.09 11.06
N LEU A 38 -14.15 -19.75 10.30
CA LEU A 38 -15.40 -19.13 9.80
C LEU A 38 -16.35 -18.71 10.93
N GLN A 39 -16.41 -19.51 12.01
CA GLN A 39 -17.24 -19.17 13.17
C GLN A 39 -16.67 -17.96 13.92
N PHE A 40 -15.35 -17.90 14.08
CA PHE A 40 -14.67 -16.76 14.69
C PHE A 40 -14.86 -15.49 13.86
N GLU A 41 -14.66 -15.56 12.56
CA GLU A 41 -14.82 -14.44 11.64
C GLU A 41 -16.28 -13.94 11.55
N SER A 42 -17.26 -14.84 11.59
CA SER A 42 -18.68 -14.44 11.63
C SER A 42 -19.00 -13.64 12.90
N LYS A 43 -18.42 -14.03 14.05
CA LYS A 43 -18.55 -13.26 15.30
C LYS A 43 -17.84 -11.92 15.20
N LEU A 44 -16.64 -11.87 14.61
CA LEU A 44 -15.94 -10.61 14.37
C LEU A 44 -16.76 -9.66 13.49
N LYS A 45 -17.35 -10.17 12.40
CA LYS A 45 -18.20 -9.38 11.51
C LYS A 45 -19.41 -8.81 12.26
N SER A 46 -20.04 -9.61 13.12
CA SER A 46 -21.16 -9.15 13.96
C SER A 46 -20.77 -8.06 14.97
N ASN A 47 -19.49 -8.01 15.38
CA ASN A 47 -18.93 -6.97 16.24
C ASN A 47 -18.43 -5.74 15.43
N GLY A 48 -18.69 -5.69 14.12
CA GLY A 48 -18.38 -4.54 13.25
C GLY A 48 -16.97 -4.54 12.66
N TYR A 49 -16.22 -5.64 12.74
CA TYR A 49 -15.01 -5.82 11.92
C TYR A 49 -15.43 -6.07 10.48
N ASN A 50 -15.63 -5.00 9.71
CA ASN A 50 -16.20 -5.09 8.36
C ASN A 50 -15.14 -5.17 7.27
N MET A 51 -13.87 -4.86 7.60
CA MET A 51 -12.79 -4.74 6.63
C MET A 51 -11.64 -5.69 6.94
N VAL A 52 -11.19 -6.42 5.91
CA VAL A 52 -9.92 -7.15 5.92
C VAL A 52 -8.86 -6.25 5.25
N LEU A 53 -7.84 -5.85 6.00
CA LEU A 53 -6.77 -4.98 5.51
C LEU A 53 -5.73 -5.73 4.68
N ASP A 54 -5.32 -6.91 5.15
CA ASP A 54 -4.34 -7.77 4.52
C ASP A 54 -4.57 -9.24 4.92
N LEU A 55 -4.22 -10.14 4.02
CA LEU A 55 -4.18 -11.58 4.24
C LEU A 55 -2.97 -12.13 3.51
N PHE A 56 -2.14 -12.90 4.21
CA PHE A 56 -0.96 -13.51 3.60
C PHE A 56 -0.54 -14.80 4.30
N GLY A 57 0.14 -15.65 3.54
CA GLY A 57 0.83 -16.82 4.06
C GLY A 57 2.19 -16.48 4.67
N LEU A 58 2.60 -17.25 5.67
CA LEU A 58 3.91 -17.19 6.29
C LEU A 58 4.52 -18.59 6.33
N ASP A 59 5.73 -18.74 5.79
CA ASP A 59 6.52 -19.98 5.87
C ASP A 59 7.50 -19.88 7.05
N LEU A 60 7.28 -20.72 8.06
CA LEU A 60 8.06 -20.82 9.30
C LEU A 60 8.97 -22.05 9.30
N LYS A 61 9.43 -22.48 8.13
CA LYS A 61 10.31 -23.64 7.96
C LYS A 61 11.50 -23.60 8.93
N ASP A 62 11.71 -24.71 9.65
CA ASP A 62 12.86 -25.00 10.53
C ASP A 62 13.14 -23.96 11.63
N ASN A 63 12.20 -23.06 11.95
CA ASN A 63 12.35 -22.10 13.05
C ASN A 63 11.35 -22.33 14.18
N GLU A 64 11.75 -23.12 15.17
CA GLU A 64 10.95 -23.39 16.38
C GLU A 64 10.70 -22.14 17.23
N LYS A 65 11.62 -21.17 17.24
CA LYS A 65 11.43 -19.93 18.02
C LYS A 65 10.28 -19.11 17.46
N LEU A 66 10.23 -18.95 16.14
CA LEU A 66 9.13 -18.24 15.49
C LEU A 66 7.80 -19.00 15.56
N LYS A 67 7.83 -20.34 15.46
CA LYS A 67 6.66 -21.20 15.67
C LYS A 67 6.07 -21.03 17.08
N ASN A 68 6.92 -21.12 18.11
CA ASN A 68 6.51 -20.92 19.50
C ASN A 68 6.00 -19.49 19.74
N TYR A 69 6.63 -18.50 19.10
CA TYR A 69 6.18 -17.12 19.14
C TYR A 69 4.81 -16.96 18.46
N ALA A 70 4.59 -17.51 17.28
CA ALA A 70 3.30 -17.50 16.61
C ALA A 70 2.22 -18.30 17.36
N GLY A 71 2.61 -19.19 18.28
CA GLY A 71 1.70 -20.17 18.89
C GLY A 71 1.28 -21.28 17.93
N VAL A 72 2.06 -21.50 16.87
CA VAL A 72 1.74 -22.42 15.77
C VAL A 72 2.77 -23.55 15.71
N LYS A 73 2.31 -24.81 15.58
CA LYS A 73 3.19 -25.97 15.42
C LYS A 73 3.50 -26.30 13.95
N SER A 74 2.61 -25.90 13.04
CA SER A 74 2.72 -26.19 11.61
C SER A 74 3.83 -25.37 10.94
N ARG A 75 4.22 -25.78 9.74
CA ARG A 75 5.19 -25.06 8.91
C ARG A 75 4.63 -23.76 8.36
N PHE A 76 3.37 -23.78 7.91
CA PHE A 76 2.72 -22.61 7.31
C PHE A 76 1.67 -22.04 8.26
N ALA A 77 1.51 -20.72 8.22
CA ALA A 77 0.44 -20.00 8.90
C ALA A 77 -0.16 -18.96 7.94
N VAL A 78 -1.47 -18.76 7.99
CA VAL A 78 -2.15 -17.65 7.32
C VAL A 78 -2.42 -16.57 8.36
N VAL A 79 -2.05 -15.33 8.06
CA VAL A 79 -2.27 -14.18 8.93
C VAL A 79 -3.31 -13.28 8.30
N TYR A 80 -4.40 -13.05 9.03
CA TYR A 80 -5.46 -12.10 8.67
C TYR A 80 -5.31 -10.84 9.52
N GLN A 81 -5.46 -9.67 8.90
CA GLN A 81 -5.52 -8.39 9.59
C GLN A 81 -6.90 -7.76 9.37
N PHE A 82 -7.68 -7.68 10.44
CA PHE A 82 -9.00 -7.06 10.43
C PHE A 82 -8.94 -5.64 10.97
N LEU A 83 -9.77 -4.76 10.41
CA LEU A 83 -9.93 -3.38 10.84
C LEU A 83 -11.40 -3.07 11.09
N LYS A 84 -11.65 -2.36 12.19
CA LYS A 84 -12.94 -1.76 12.53
C LYS A 84 -12.89 -0.26 12.31
N ILE A 85 -13.55 0.19 11.24
CA ILE A 85 -13.80 1.60 10.90
C ILE A 85 -15.19 1.90 11.49
N PRO A 86 -15.30 2.45 12.73
CA PRO A 86 -14.75 3.76 13.10
C PRO A 86 -13.79 3.83 14.31
N GLN A 87 -13.65 2.77 15.12
CA GLN A 87 -12.87 2.83 16.38
C GLN A 87 -11.34 2.67 16.22
N ASN A 88 -10.85 2.38 15.00
CA ASN A 88 -9.44 2.05 14.74
C ASN A 88 -8.93 0.87 15.58
N GLU A 89 -9.77 -0.15 15.69
CA GLU A 89 -9.40 -1.39 16.33
C GLU A 89 -8.89 -2.34 15.25
N ARG A 90 -7.66 -2.80 15.45
CA ARG A 90 -7.01 -3.80 14.59
C ARG A 90 -6.93 -5.11 15.33
N ILE A 91 -7.24 -6.20 14.64
CA ILE A 91 -7.05 -7.56 15.16
C ILE A 91 -6.20 -8.33 14.16
N ARG A 92 -5.27 -9.12 14.68
CA ARG A 92 -4.56 -10.12 13.91
C ARG A 92 -5.08 -11.51 14.28
N VAL A 93 -5.48 -12.27 13.27
CA VAL A 93 -5.85 -13.69 13.43
C VAL A 93 -4.81 -14.53 12.72
N ILE A 94 -4.20 -15.46 13.44
CA ILE A 94 -3.18 -16.37 12.94
C ILE A 94 -3.82 -17.75 12.86
N THR A 95 -3.87 -18.31 11.66
CA THR A 95 -4.42 -19.65 11.42
C THR A 95 -3.28 -20.59 11.04
N PRO A 96 -3.00 -21.63 11.85
CA PRO A 96 -2.02 -22.64 11.48
C PRO A 96 -2.56 -23.45 10.30
N VAL A 97 -1.77 -23.58 9.24
CA VAL A 97 -2.13 -24.39 8.07
C VAL A 97 -1.76 -25.85 8.34
N PRO A 98 -2.68 -26.81 8.21
CA PRO A 98 -2.37 -28.23 8.40
C PRO A 98 -1.46 -28.78 7.27
N ASP A 99 -0.97 -30.00 7.44
CA ASP A 99 -0.02 -30.62 6.49
C ASP A 99 -0.63 -30.85 5.09
N ASP A 100 -1.95 -30.90 4.98
CA ASP A 100 -2.69 -30.99 3.72
C ASP A 100 -2.81 -29.65 2.97
N MET A 101 -2.28 -28.56 3.55
CA MET A 101 -2.29 -27.18 3.02
C MET A 101 -3.69 -26.60 2.82
N LYS A 102 -4.73 -27.15 3.46
CA LYS A 102 -6.11 -26.72 3.26
C LYS A 102 -6.61 -25.82 4.40
N VAL A 103 -7.23 -24.71 4.02
CA VAL A 103 -7.85 -23.73 4.93
C VAL A 103 -9.22 -23.35 4.36
N PRO A 104 -10.28 -23.16 5.16
CA PRO A 104 -11.53 -22.64 4.62
C PRO A 104 -11.39 -21.19 4.14
N SER A 105 -12.07 -20.85 3.04
CA SER A 105 -12.08 -19.51 2.47
C SER A 105 -12.98 -18.55 3.24
N SER A 106 -12.47 -17.37 3.55
CA SER A 106 -13.20 -16.27 4.20
C SER A 106 -14.04 -15.46 3.21
N TYR A 107 -14.00 -15.79 1.92
CA TYR A 107 -14.69 -15.05 0.85
C TYR A 107 -16.20 -14.92 1.05
N SER A 108 -16.83 -15.95 1.62
CA SER A 108 -18.26 -15.93 1.94
C SER A 108 -18.65 -14.84 2.95
N LEU A 109 -17.69 -14.42 3.79
CA LEU A 109 -17.88 -13.37 4.79
C LEU A 109 -17.32 -12.02 4.32
N TYR A 110 -16.21 -11.99 3.59
CA TYR A 110 -15.56 -10.75 3.16
C TYR A 110 -15.15 -10.85 1.69
N LYS A 111 -15.76 -10.07 0.81
CA LYS A 111 -15.43 -10.12 -0.63
C LYS A 111 -14.00 -9.66 -0.93
N GLY A 112 -13.47 -8.72 -0.14
CA GLY A 112 -12.12 -8.17 -0.29
C GLY A 112 -10.98 -9.17 -0.10
N VAL A 113 -11.24 -10.41 0.31
CA VAL A 113 -10.17 -11.43 0.48
C VAL A 113 -9.81 -12.16 -0.81
N ASP A 114 -10.61 -12.07 -1.87
CA ASP A 114 -10.44 -12.95 -3.06
C ASP A 114 -9.03 -12.87 -3.69
N TRP A 115 -8.47 -11.67 -3.89
CA TRP A 115 -7.10 -11.56 -4.40
C TRP A 115 -6.02 -11.96 -3.40
N PHE A 116 -6.23 -11.72 -2.11
CA PHE A 116 -5.25 -12.09 -1.08
C PHE A 116 -5.18 -13.61 -0.86
N GLU A 117 -6.32 -14.32 -0.90
CA GLU A 117 -6.35 -15.79 -0.86
C GLU A 117 -5.69 -16.40 -2.10
N ARG A 118 -5.98 -15.84 -3.29
CA ARG A 118 -5.31 -16.24 -4.54
C ARG A 118 -3.82 -16.00 -4.52
N GLU A 119 -3.38 -14.88 -3.92
CA GLU A 119 -1.96 -14.59 -3.73
C GLU A 119 -1.29 -15.62 -2.81
N ALA A 120 -1.91 -15.94 -1.68
CA ALA A 120 -1.40 -16.95 -0.77
C ALA A 120 -1.35 -18.35 -1.42
N TYR A 121 -2.33 -18.68 -2.28
CA TYR A 121 -2.29 -19.88 -3.10
C TYR A 121 -1.14 -19.87 -4.12
N ASP A 122 -0.97 -18.79 -4.89
CA ASP A 122 0.06 -18.73 -5.93
C ASP A 122 1.48 -18.76 -5.34
N LEU A 123 1.72 -18.01 -4.26
CA LEU A 123 3.05 -17.77 -3.74
C LEU A 123 3.47 -18.75 -2.64
N PHE A 124 2.52 -19.38 -1.94
CA PHE A 124 2.76 -20.37 -0.88
C PHE A 124 2.11 -21.72 -1.13
N GLY A 125 1.18 -21.87 -2.07
CA GLY A 125 0.50 -23.13 -2.37
C GLY A 125 -0.52 -23.56 -1.33
N ILE A 126 -1.11 -22.60 -0.60
CA ILE A 126 -2.17 -22.84 0.40
C ILE A 126 -3.51 -22.88 -0.33
N ILE A 127 -4.27 -23.96 -0.17
CA ILE A 127 -5.54 -24.18 -0.87
C ILE A 127 -6.69 -23.70 0.02
N PHE A 128 -7.46 -22.74 -0.48
CA PHE A 128 -8.64 -22.21 0.20
C PHE A 128 -9.91 -22.93 -0.26
N GLU A 129 -10.54 -23.72 0.63
CA GLU A 129 -11.76 -24.47 0.34
C GLU A 129 -12.98 -23.54 0.37
N GLY A 130 -13.77 -23.54 -0.72
CA GLY A 130 -14.96 -22.68 -0.86
C GLY A 130 -14.71 -21.35 -1.60
N HIS A 131 -13.49 -21.10 -2.07
CA HIS A 131 -13.17 -19.90 -2.87
C HIS A 131 -13.74 -20.00 -4.30
N PRO A 132 -14.35 -18.93 -4.85
CA PRO A 132 -15.00 -18.96 -6.17
C PRO A 132 -14.02 -19.10 -7.34
N ASP A 133 -12.83 -18.49 -7.24
CA ASP A 133 -11.83 -18.47 -8.32
C ASP A 133 -10.40 -18.64 -7.81
N LEU A 134 -10.03 -19.86 -7.38
CA LEU A 134 -8.69 -20.14 -6.87
C LEU A 134 -7.70 -20.44 -8.01
N ARG A 135 -7.35 -19.42 -8.80
CA ARG A 135 -6.27 -19.48 -9.79
C ARG A 135 -5.08 -18.63 -9.37
N ARG A 136 -3.91 -18.94 -9.94
CA ARG A 136 -2.70 -18.11 -9.80
C ARG A 136 -2.98 -16.67 -10.24
N ILE A 137 -2.28 -15.72 -9.64
CA ILE A 137 -2.54 -14.29 -9.86
C ILE A 137 -1.33 -13.57 -10.43
N PHE A 138 -0.12 -13.89 -9.95
CA PHE A 138 1.13 -13.31 -10.44
C PHE A 138 1.84 -14.24 -11.40
N MET A 139 1.88 -15.53 -11.09
CA MET A 139 2.56 -16.52 -11.92
C MET A 139 1.61 -17.11 -12.97
N PRO A 140 2.10 -17.40 -14.18
CA PRO A 140 1.34 -18.14 -15.18
C PRO A 140 0.88 -19.50 -14.69
N GLU A 141 -0.20 -20.03 -15.28
CA GLU A 141 -0.81 -21.30 -14.84
C GLU A 141 0.15 -22.49 -14.96
N ASP A 142 1.02 -22.49 -15.98
CA ASP A 142 2.01 -23.56 -16.16
C ASP A 142 3.29 -23.36 -15.32
N TYR A 143 3.35 -22.36 -14.44
CA TYR A 143 4.54 -22.14 -13.62
C TYR A 143 4.67 -23.23 -12.54
N GLU A 144 5.80 -23.94 -12.52
CA GLU A 144 6.07 -24.97 -11.53
C GLU A 144 6.76 -24.37 -10.30
N GLY A 145 6.07 -24.41 -9.16
CA GLY A 145 6.59 -23.97 -7.87
C GLY A 145 5.90 -22.74 -7.27
N HIS A 146 6.46 -22.29 -6.15
CA HIS A 146 5.91 -21.24 -5.27
C HIS A 146 7.06 -20.34 -4.79
N PRO A 147 7.27 -19.15 -5.41
CA PRO A 147 8.46 -18.34 -5.23
C PRO A 147 8.75 -17.86 -3.79
N LEU A 148 7.71 -17.70 -2.97
CA LEU A 148 7.86 -17.16 -1.61
C LEU A 148 8.08 -18.22 -0.53
N ARG A 149 8.03 -19.51 -0.88
CA ARG A 149 8.47 -20.57 0.03
C ARG A 149 9.97 -20.43 0.35
N LYS A 150 10.37 -20.86 1.54
CA LYS A 150 11.78 -20.87 1.94
C LYS A 150 12.61 -21.90 1.17
N ASP A 151 11.96 -22.90 0.59
CA ASP A 151 12.61 -23.94 -0.24
C ASP A 151 12.97 -23.46 -1.65
N PHE A 152 12.35 -22.38 -2.11
CA PHE A 152 12.51 -21.95 -3.49
C PHE A 152 13.89 -21.32 -3.71
N PRO A 153 14.69 -21.83 -4.67
CA PRO A 153 16.05 -21.34 -4.88
C PRO A 153 16.03 -19.92 -5.45
N THR A 154 16.81 -19.02 -4.85
CA THR A 154 16.91 -17.61 -5.29
C THR A 154 17.85 -17.42 -6.48
N LYS A 155 18.67 -18.43 -6.83
CA LYS A 155 19.62 -18.40 -7.96
C LYS A 155 19.54 -19.71 -8.73
N GLY A 156 19.76 -19.64 -10.04
CA GLY A 156 19.87 -20.83 -10.90
C GLY A 156 18.54 -21.44 -11.35
N VAL A 157 17.43 -20.72 -11.18
CA VAL A 157 16.14 -21.11 -11.79
C VAL A 157 16.27 -20.90 -13.30
N LYS A 158 15.84 -21.88 -14.09
CA LYS A 158 15.75 -21.73 -15.55
C LYS A 158 14.80 -20.58 -15.86
N GLU A 159 15.15 -19.75 -16.84
CA GLU A 159 14.25 -18.75 -17.37
C GLU A 159 12.96 -19.46 -17.83
N TYR A 160 11.82 -19.02 -17.31
CA TYR A 160 10.54 -19.63 -17.62
C TYR A 160 10.06 -19.11 -18.98
N ILE A 161 9.89 -20.02 -19.93
CA ILE A 161 9.38 -19.74 -21.28
C ILE A 161 8.00 -20.38 -21.37
N GLY A 162 7.00 -19.70 -20.81
CA GLY A 162 5.60 -20.10 -20.85
C GLY A 162 4.69 -18.92 -20.54
N GLY A 163 3.37 -19.10 -20.64
CA GLY A 163 2.44 -17.98 -20.49
C GLY A 163 0.98 -18.37 -20.65
N LYS A 164 0.58 -19.60 -20.29
CA LYS A 164 -0.84 -19.92 -20.31
C LYS A 164 -1.56 -19.11 -19.24
N PHE A 165 -2.56 -18.39 -19.71
CA PHE A 165 -3.52 -17.65 -18.91
C PHE A 165 -4.90 -17.97 -19.45
N THR A 166 -5.76 -18.53 -18.60
CA THR A 166 -7.14 -18.85 -18.99
C THR A 166 -8.07 -17.77 -18.41
N PRO A 167 -8.68 -16.91 -19.25
CA PRO A 167 -9.55 -15.84 -18.76
C PRO A 167 -10.81 -16.40 -18.11
N ARG A 168 -11.15 -15.88 -16.93
CA ARG A 168 -12.37 -16.18 -16.16
C ARG A 168 -13.13 -14.89 -15.91
N LEU A 169 -14.04 -14.59 -16.83
CA LEU A 169 -14.81 -13.36 -16.85
C LEU A 169 -15.84 -13.36 -15.71
N VAL A 170 -15.75 -12.36 -14.83
CA VAL A 170 -16.84 -12.04 -13.90
C VAL A 170 -17.90 -11.29 -14.69
N ARG A 171 -19.14 -11.79 -14.66
CA ARG A 171 -20.25 -11.27 -15.47
C ARG A 171 -21.30 -10.59 -14.62
N LEU A 172 -22.06 -9.70 -15.26
CA LEU A 172 -23.29 -9.17 -14.70
C LEU A 172 -24.27 -10.31 -14.33
N PRO A 173 -24.92 -10.23 -13.16
CA PRO A 173 -25.97 -11.17 -12.76
C PRO A 173 -27.06 -11.27 -13.84
N GLY A 174 -27.44 -12.50 -14.22
CA GLY A 174 -28.46 -12.78 -15.24
C GLY A 174 -27.98 -12.80 -16.69
N LYS A 175 -26.69 -12.51 -16.96
CA LYS A 175 -26.09 -12.61 -18.30
C LYS A 175 -25.10 -13.78 -18.41
N GLU A 176 -25.63 -15.01 -18.31
CA GLU A 176 -24.84 -16.24 -18.51
C GLU A 176 -24.28 -16.37 -19.93
N LYS A 177 -23.36 -17.31 -20.16
CA LYS A 177 -22.66 -17.50 -21.45
C LYS A 177 -23.71 -17.85 -22.52
N PRO A 178 -23.83 -17.09 -23.62
CA PRO A 178 -24.72 -17.48 -24.71
C PRO A 178 -24.22 -18.79 -25.33
N SER A 179 -25.16 -19.62 -25.77
CA SER A 179 -24.90 -20.96 -26.31
C SER A 179 -24.17 -20.90 -27.64
N ASP A 180 -24.47 -19.89 -28.46
CA ASP A 180 -23.99 -19.77 -29.84
C ASP A 180 -23.46 -18.38 -30.18
N ILE A 181 -22.48 -18.34 -31.10
CA ILE A 181 -21.79 -17.11 -31.54
C ILE A 181 -22.69 -16.22 -32.43
N PHE A 182 -23.74 -16.79 -33.02
CA PHE A 182 -24.65 -16.12 -33.96
C PHE A 182 -26.03 -15.77 -33.37
N GLU A 183 -26.23 -15.96 -32.06
CA GLU A 183 -27.43 -15.45 -31.36
C GLU A 183 -27.43 -13.90 -31.31
N GLU A 184 -28.62 -13.28 -31.31
CA GLU A 184 -28.75 -11.87 -30.94
C GLU A 184 -28.15 -11.67 -29.54
N GLY A 185 -27.14 -10.79 -29.42
CA GLY A 185 -26.29 -10.69 -28.23
C GLY A 185 -24.89 -11.27 -28.40
N ALA A 186 -24.42 -11.47 -29.64
CA ALA A 186 -23.05 -11.87 -29.97
C ALA A 186 -22.02 -11.07 -29.15
N ARG A 187 -21.28 -11.79 -28.30
CA ARG A 187 -20.34 -11.18 -27.35
C ARG A 187 -18.96 -11.12 -27.93
N ASN A 188 -18.40 -9.92 -27.95
CA ASN A 188 -17.02 -9.71 -28.38
C ASN A 188 -16.12 -9.67 -27.15
N ILE A 189 -15.04 -10.46 -27.19
CA ILE A 189 -14.00 -10.37 -26.18
C ILE A 189 -12.92 -9.41 -26.70
N ILE A 190 -12.76 -8.28 -26.02
CA ILE A 190 -11.68 -7.32 -26.30
C ILE A 190 -10.63 -7.46 -25.21
N ASN A 191 -9.39 -7.62 -25.66
CA ASN A 191 -8.23 -7.62 -24.79
C ASN A 191 -7.55 -6.25 -24.83
N VAL A 192 -7.53 -5.55 -23.70
CA VAL A 192 -6.87 -4.26 -23.52
C VAL A 192 -5.62 -4.47 -22.66
N GLY A 193 -4.45 -4.38 -23.27
CA GLY A 193 -3.15 -4.59 -22.62
C GLY A 193 -2.37 -5.79 -23.20
N PRO A 194 -1.15 -6.08 -22.69
CA PRO A 194 -0.50 -5.44 -21.54
C PRO A 194 0.02 -4.03 -21.83
N THR A 195 0.13 -3.65 -23.11
CA THR A 195 0.57 -2.33 -23.55
C THR A 195 -0.62 -1.54 -24.10
N HIS A 196 -1.08 -0.53 -23.38
CA HIS A 196 -2.08 0.42 -23.85
C HIS A 196 -1.82 1.80 -23.22
N PRO A 197 -2.03 2.93 -23.94
CA PRO A 197 -1.75 4.26 -23.38
C PRO A 197 -2.50 4.53 -22.07
N ALA A 198 -3.77 4.12 -21.97
CA ALA A 198 -4.60 4.35 -20.78
C ALA A 198 -4.24 3.45 -19.57
N THR A 199 -3.42 2.41 -19.72
CA THR A 199 -3.05 1.55 -18.58
C THR A 199 -1.91 2.14 -17.76
N HIS A 200 -1.17 3.14 -18.27
CA HIS A 200 -0.03 3.80 -17.60
C HIS A 200 0.92 2.82 -16.88
N GLY A 201 1.06 1.62 -17.44
CA GLY A 201 1.65 0.46 -16.79
C GLY A 201 1.32 -0.83 -17.54
N THR A 202 1.82 -1.95 -17.01
CA THR A 202 1.72 -3.27 -17.63
C THR A 202 0.73 -4.14 -16.86
N PHE A 203 -0.53 -4.13 -17.28
CA PHE A 203 -1.55 -5.07 -16.84
C PHE A 203 -2.55 -5.25 -17.96
N ARG A 204 -3.25 -6.37 -17.94
CA ARG A 204 -4.12 -6.78 -19.03
C ARG A 204 -5.55 -6.91 -18.51
N MET A 205 -6.47 -6.27 -19.21
CA MET A 205 -7.90 -6.26 -18.91
C MET A 205 -8.62 -6.92 -20.08
N ILE A 206 -9.45 -7.91 -19.78
CA ILE A 206 -10.22 -8.64 -20.78
C ILE A 206 -11.67 -8.31 -20.55
N PHE A 207 -12.29 -7.65 -21.52
CA PHE A 207 -13.69 -7.24 -21.47
C PHE A 207 -14.54 -8.09 -22.40
N GLU A 208 -15.67 -8.54 -21.90
CA GLU A 208 -16.75 -9.16 -22.67
C GLU A 208 -17.82 -8.10 -22.93
N LEU A 209 -17.99 -7.76 -24.21
CA LEU A 209 -18.86 -6.68 -24.66
C LEU A 209 -20.10 -7.20 -25.36
N GLU A 210 -21.23 -6.54 -25.13
CA GLU A 210 -22.42 -6.60 -25.97
C GLU A 210 -22.63 -5.21 -26.57
N GLY A 211 -22.34 -5.07 -27.86
CA GLY A 211 -22.22 -3.75 -28.48
C GLY A 211 -21.09 -2.93 -27.83
N GLU A 212 -21.45 -1.86 -27.12
CA GLU A 212 -20.51 -0.97 -26.40
C GLU A 212 -20.45 -1.23 -24.89
N ASP A 213 -21.40 -1.99 -24.35
CA ASP A 213 -21.58 -2.14 -22.91
C ASP A 213 -20.77 -3.33 -22.38
N ILE A 214 -20.12 -3.13 -21.24
CA ILE A 214 -19.27 -4.15 -20.61
C ILE A 214 -20.14 -5.09 -19.77
N ILE A 215 -20.29 -6.33 -20.22
CA ILE A 215 -21.02 -7.38 -19.48
C ILE A 215 -20.11 -8.12 -18.52
N GLY A 216 -18.87 -8.36 -18.94
CA GLY A 216 -17.92 -9.15 -18.18
C GLY A 216 -16.54 -8.52 -18.21
N ALA A 217 -15.82 -8.68 -17.10
CA ALA A 217 -14.46 -8.20 -16.97
C ALA A 217 -13.60 -9.23 -16.26
N ASP A 218 -12.37 -9.40 -16.75
CA ASP A 218 -11.31 -10.13 -16.08
C ASP A 218 -10.01 -9.31 -16.09
N LEU A 219 -9.20 -9.48 -15.05
CA LEU A 219 -7.98 -8.72 -14.84
C LEU A 219 -6.81 -9.68 -14.65
N GLU A 220 -5.72 -9.40 -15.37
CA GLU A 220 -4.46 -10.12 -15.30
C GLU A 220 -3.36 -9.13 -14.90
N ILE A 221 -2.62 -9.48 -13.85
CA ILE A 221 -1.53 -8.69 -13.24
C ILE A 221 -0.27 -9.56 -13.13
N GLY A 222 0.83 -9.01 -12.61
CA GLY A 222 2.08 -9.75 -12.40
C GLY A 222 3.14 -9.57 -13.48
N TYR A 223 2.86 -8.79 -14.53
CA TYR A 223 3.85 -8.44 -15.56
C TYR A 223 5.05 -7.66 -14.99
N LEU A 224 4.87 -6.94 -13.87
CA LEU A 224 5.93 -6.21 -13.18
C LEU A 224 6.29 -6.83 -11.82
N HIS A 225 5.89 -8.08 -11.56
CA HIS A 225 6.24 -8.76 -10.33
C HIS A 225 7.75 -9.06 -10.30
N ARG A 226 8.47 -8.46 -9.34
CA ARG A 226 9.93 -8.59 -9.23
C ARG A 226 10.35 -9.42 -8.02
N GLY A 227 9.39 -9.94 -7.27
CA GLY A 227 9.65 -10.69 -6.05
C GLY A 227 10.33 -9.82 -4.98
N VAL A 228 9.92 -8.54 -4.85
CA VAL A 228 10.54 -7.60 -3.89
C VAL A 228 10.52 -8.14 -2.46
N GLU A 229 9.43 -8.80 -2.05
CA GLU A 229 9.33 -9.44 -0.73
C GLU A 229 10.34 -10.58 -0.53
N LYS A 230 10.68 -11.32 -1.59
CA LYS A 230 11.69 -12.37 -1.52
C LYS A 230 13.11 -11.78 -1.48
N ASN A 231 13.33 -10.72 -2.25
CA ASN A 231 14.59 -9.99 -2.25
C ASN A 231 14.87 -9.35 -0.89
N ALA A 232 13.84 -8.86 -0.20
CA ALA A 232 13.95 -8.35 1.17
C ALA A 232 14.60 -9.37 2.13
N GLU A 233 14.27 -10.65 2.02
CA GLU A 233 14.82 -11.71 2.90
C GLU A 233 16.35 -11.87 2.77
N ASN A 234 16.90 -11.47 1.62
CA ASN A 234 18.33 -11.56 1.30
C ASN A 234 19.07 -10.22 1.46
N MET A 235 18.36 -9.12 1.72
CA MET A 235 18.90 -7.78 1.88
C MET A 235 18.96 -7.40 3.36
N ARG A 236 19.88 -6.51 3.74
CA ARG A 236 19.84 -5.91 5.08
C ARG A 236 18.70 -4.91 5.17
N TRP A 237 18.28 -4.58 6.39
CA TRP A 237 17.20 -3.61 6.63
C TRP A 237 17.42 -2.26 5.93
N GLU A 238 18.66 -1.77 5.89
CA GLU A 238 19.06 -0.51 5.22
C GLU A 238 19.05 -0.63 3.70
N ASP A 239 19.56 -1.76 3.19
CA ASP A 239 19.69 -2.01 1.75
C ASP A 239 18.31 -2.20 1.09
N PHE A 240 17.26 -2.41 1.89
CA PHE A 240 15.88 -2.48 1.42
C PHE A 240 15.22 -1.10 1.19
N ILE A 241 15.76 0.00 1.73
CA ILE A 241 15.19 1.36 1.54
C ILE A 241 15.04 1.73 0.04
N PRO A 242 16.03 1.47 -0.84
CA PRO A 242 15.86 1.74 -2.27
C PRO A 242 14.79 0.88 -2.96
N MET A 243 14.37 -0.24 -2.36
CA MET A 243 13.26 -1.04 -2.89
C MET A 243 11.92 -0.39 -2.58
N THR A 244 11.77 0.29 -1.43
CA THR A 244 10.54 1.00 -1.08
C THR A 244 10.27 2.20 -1.98
N ASP A 245 11.32 2.86 -2.49
CA ASP A 245 11.22 3.88 -3.53
C ASP A 245 10.57 3.37 -4.83
N ARG A 246 10.74 2.08 -5.13
CA ARG A 246 10.36 1.46 -6.41
C ARG A 246 8.99 0.78 -6.37
N LEU A 247 8.29 0.86 -5.25
CA LEU A 247 6.89 0.43 -5.11
C LEU A 247 6.01 1.46 -5.83
N ASN A 248 5.55 2.50 -5.12
CA ASN A 248 5.05 3.70 -5.77
C ASN A 248 6.21 4.67 -6.06
N TYR A 249 6.70 4.63 -7.31
CA TYR A 249 7.79 5.48 -7.80
C TYR A 249 7.42 6.95 -8.00
N LEU A 250 6.14 7.32 -7.85
CA LEU A 250 5.69 8.72 -7.86
C LEU A 250 5.86 9.35 -6.48
N SER A 251 5.62 8.57 -5.42
CA SER A 251 5.63 9.00 -4.02
C SER A 251 6.72 8.34 -3.18
N ALA A 252 7.96 8.32 -3.69
CA ALA A 252 9.11 7.63 -3.09
C ALA A 252 9.34 7.98 -1.60
N TYR A 253 9.28 9.26 -1.21
CA TYR A 253 9.49 9.66 0.19
C TYR A 253 8.40 9.17 1.14
N LEU A 254 7.15 9.06 0.69
CA LEU A 254 6.07 8.54 1.53
C LEU A 254 6.35 7.09 1.90
N ASN A 255 6.71 6.25 0.91
CA ASN A 255 7.01 4.85 1.14
C ASN A 255 8.21 4.68 2.09
N ASN A 256 9.27 5.47 1.83
CA ASN A 256 10.47 5.51 2.66
C ASN A 256 10.19 5.94 4.09
N MET A 257 9.39 6.99 4.29
CA MET A 257 9.02 7.48 5.61
C MET A 257 8.27 6.40 6.39
N ILE A 258 7.30 5.74 5.75
CA ILE A 258 6.50 4.69 6.40
C ILE A 258 7.38 3.50 6.78
N TYR A 259 8.25 3.04 5.88
CA TYR A 259 9.18 1.94 6.16
C TYR A 259 10.19 2.29 7.26
N THR A 260 10.85 3.44 7.16
CA THR A 260 11.88 3.85 8.12
C THR A 260 11.31 4.10 9.51
N GLU A 261 10.14 4.75 9.62
CA GLU A 261 9.46 4.92 10.90
C GLU A 261 9.02 3.57 11.51
N GLY A 262 8.57 2.62 10.69
CA GLY A 262 8.23 1.28 11.14
C GLY A 262 9.41 0.56 11.79
N VAL A 263 10.58 0.59 11.15
CA VAL A 263 11.82 -0.02 11.69
C VAL A 263 12.34 0.73 12.92
N GLU A 264 12.23 2.07 12.94
CA GLU A 264 12.63 2.88 14.09
C GLU A 264 11.79 2.62 15.33
N ARG A 265 10.47 2.44 15.16
CA ARG A 265 9.56 2.04 16.24
C ARG A 265 9.86 0.63 16.72
N MET A 266 10.13 -0.30 15.81
CA MET A 266 10.57 -1.66 16.13
C MET A 266 11.85 -1.67 16.97
N CYS A 267 12.82 -0.80 16.66
CA CYS A 267 14.07 -0.69 17.43
C CYS A 267 13.93 0.15 18.73
N GLY A 268 12.78 0.79 18.96
CA GLY A 268 12.55 1.68 20.11
C GLY A 268 13.27 3.03 20.05
N ILE A 269 13.85 3.39 18.90
CA ILE A 269 14.65 4.61 18.70
C ILE A 269 13.85 5.81 18.22
N TRP A 270 12.56 5.62 17.89
CA TRP A 270 11.71 6.68 17.33
C TRP A 270 11.68 7.97 18.17
N ASN A 271 11.67 7.83 19.49
CA ASN A 271 11.63 8.99 20.41
C ASN A 271 12.96 9.76 20.44
N GLU A 272 14.06 9.12 20.09
CA GLU A 272 15.39 9.73 20.05
C GLU A 272 15.65 10.50 18.74
N VAL A 273 14.88 10.21 17.68
CA VAL A 273 15.00 10.92 16.40
C VAL A 273 14.69 12.42 16.60
N PRO A 274 15.60 13.33 16.18
CA PRO A 274 15.42 14.76 16.35
C PRO A 274 14.13 15.29 15.72
N ARG A 275 13.52 16.32 16.34
CA ARG A 275 12.28 16.93 15.82
C ARG A 275 12.48 17.54 14.43
N ARG A 276 13.65 18.16 14.16
CA ARG A 276 13.97 18.70 12.83
C ARG A 276 13.90 17.61 11.76
N ALA A 277 14.51 16.45 12.01
CA ALA A 277 14.49 15.33 11.08
C ALA A 277 13.07 14.85 10.77
N LYS A 278 12.20 14.77 11.79
CA LYS A 278 10.79 14.41 11.63
C LYS A 278 10.02 15.43 10.79
N TYR A 279 10.23 16.73 11.02
CA TYR A 279 9.61 17.80 10.22
C TYR A 279 10.05 17.75 8.76
N ILE A 280 11.36 17.53 8.50
CA ILE A 280 11.88 17.39 7.14
C ILE A 280 11.22 16.19 6.43
N ARG A 281 11.04 15.06 7.13
CA ARG A 281 10.34 13.90 6.56
C ARG A 281 8.91 14.24 6.16
N VAL A 282 8.15 14.93 7.02
CA VAL A 282 6.78 15.36 6.71
C VAL A 282 6.75 16.31 5.51
N ILE A 283 7.66 17.29 5.45
CA ILE A 283 7.75 18.24 4.33
C ILE A 283 7.97 17.49 3.01
N LEU A 284 8.97 16.60 2.95
CA LEU A 284 9.30 15.85 1.73
C LEU A 284 8.23 14.81 1.37
N ALA A 285 7.56 14.25 2.37
CA ALA A 285 6.44 13.32 2.18
C ALA A 285 5.20 14.02 1.62
N GLU A 286 4.81 15.19 2.13
CA GLU A 286 3.65 15.94 1.63
C GLU A 286 3.93 16.57 0.26
N LEU A 287 5.17 16.99 -0.04
CA LEU A 287 5.58 17.34 -1.41
C LEU A 287 5.46 16.15 -2.36
N SER A 288 5.81 14.94 -1.90
CA SER A 288 5.64 13.71 -2.66
C SER A 288 4.16 13.35 -2.86
N ARG A 289 3.29 13.63 -1.88
CA ARG A 289 1.84 13.48 -2.01
C ARG A 289 1.27 14.37 -3.11
N ILE A 290 1.67 15.65 -3.11
CA ILE A 290 1.28 16.62 -4.14
C ILE A 290 1.75 16.16 -5.52
N ALA A 291 3.00 15.68 -5.64
CA ALA A 291 3.55 15.18 -6.91
C ALA A 291 2.80 13.96 -7.45
N ASP A 292 2.33 13.07 -6.57
CA ASP A 292 1.53 11.90 -6.94
C ASP A 292 0.12 12.29 -7.41
N HIS A 293 -0.59 13.15 -6.67
CA HIS A 293 -1.92 13.63 -7.07
C HIS A 293 -1.89 14.42 -8.39
N ILE A 294 -0.83 15.20 -8.63
CA ILE A 294 -0.59 15.88 -9.91
C ILE A 294 -0.59 14.87 -11.07
N ILE A 295 0.12 13.76 -10.93
CA ILE A 295 0.18 12.75 -11.97
C ILE A 295 -1.15 12.04 -12.10
N SER A 296 -1.76 11.62 -11.00
CA SER A 296 -3.07 10.97 -11.00
C SER A 296 -4.13 11.79 -11.75
N ILE A 297 -4.25 13.08 -11.42
CA ILE A 297 -5.22 13.97 -12.05
C ILE A 297 -4.82 14.26 -13.50
N GLY A 298 -3.53 14.48 -13.74
CA GLY A 298 -3.00 14.80 -15.05
C GLY A 298 -3.18 13.66 -16.06
N THR A 299 -2.85 12.43 -15.69
CA THR A 299 -3.01 11.25 -16.56
C THR A 299 -4.48 10.95 -16.79
N MET A 300 -5.31 10.99 -15.74
CA MET A 300 -6.76 10.85 -15.89
C MET A 300 -7.34 11.89 -16.86
N ALA A 301 -6.86 13.14 -16.82
CA ALA A 301 -7.29 14.17 -17.77
C ALA A 301 -6.86 13.83 -19.21
N VAL A 302 -5.61 13.40 -19.43
CA VAL A 302 -5.09 12.98 -20.74
C VAL A 302 -5.90 11.84 -21.31
N ASP A 303 -6.21 10.85 -20.48
CA ASP A 303 -6.96 9.65 -20.85
C ASP A 303 -8.41 9.97 -21.25
N LEU A 304 -9.00 11.01 -20.65
CA LEU A 304 -10.30 11.53 -21.03
C LEU A 304 -10.24 12.51 -22.22
N GLY A 305 -9.04 12.83 -22.71
CA GLY A 305 -8.78 13.67 -23.89
C GLY A 305 -8.30 15.10 -23.61
N ALA A 306 -8.17 15.51 -22.34
CA ALA A 306 -7.72 16.84 -21.94
C ALA A 306 -6.19 16.90 -21.73
N LEU A 307 -5.45 17.27 -22.77
CA LEU A 307 -3.98 17.32 -22.76
C LEU A 307 -3.39 18.55 -22.05
N THR A 308 -4.04 19.71 -22.14
CA THR A 308 -3.48 20.98 -21.60
C THR A 308 -3.28 20.98 -20.09
N PRO A 309 -4.23 20.51 -19.25
CA PRO A 309 -4.06 20.46 -17.80
C PRO A 309 -2.83 19.65 -17.36
N PHE A 310 -2.52 18.57 -18.06
CA PHE A 310 -1.37 17.73 -17.77
C PHE A 310 -0.06 18.51 -17.82
N TRP A 311 0.17 19.31 -18.86
CA TRP A 311 1.40 20.11 -18.99
C TRP A 311 1.55 21.18 -17.92
N TYR A 312 0.44 21.79 -17.47
CA TYR A 312 0.47 22.78 -16.40
C TYR A 312 0.84 22.15 -15.06
N LEU A 313 0.25 20.97 -14.77
CA LEU A 313 0.56 20.21 -13.57
C LEU A 313 1.99 19.66 -13.60
N PHE A 314 2.44 19.13 -14.74
CA PHE A 314 3.77 18.54 -14.90
C PHE A 314 4.89 19.56 -14.66
N LYS A 315 4.67 20.83 -15.05
CA LYS A 315 5.60 21.92 -14.74
C LYS A 315 5.83 22.09 -13.23
N VAL A 316 4.77 22.02 -12.42
CA VAL A 316 4.89 22.12 -10.95
C VAL A 316 5.60 20.90 -10.39
N ARG A 317 5.33 19.72 -10.93
CA ARG A 317 6.03 18.48 -10.54
C ARG A 317 7.54 18.56 -10.81
N GLU A 318 7.96 19.14 -11.92
CA GLU A 318 9.38 19.35 -12.22
C GLU A 318 10.07 20.25 -11.18
N GLU A 319 9.38 21.30 -10.71
CA GLU A 319 9.89 22.18 -9.66
C GLU A 319 10.02 21.46 -8.30
N ILE A 320 9.09 20.55 -7.99
CA ILE A 320 9.19 19.65 -6.82
C ILE A 320 10.38 18.69 -7.00
N TYR A 321 10.61 18.16 -8.20
CA TYR A 321 11.77 17.30 -8.46
C TYR A 321 13.11 18.02 -8.38
N SER A 322 13.17 19.31 -8.70
CA SER A 322 14.36 20.12 -8.41
C SER A 322 14.63 20.24 -6.91
N VAL A 323 13.60 20.29 -6.06
CA VAL A 323 13.77 20.26 -4.60
C VAL A 323 14.38 18.92 -4.16
N PHE A 324 13.87 17.80 -4.67
CA PHE A 324 14.41 16.47 -4.35
C PHE A 324 15.88 16.33 -4.80
N GLU A 325 16.19 16.82 -6.00
CA GLU A 325 17.55 16.86 -6.53
C GLU A 325 18.48 17.68 -5.64
N TRP A 326 18.07 18.87 -5.20
CA TRP A 326 18.92 19.71 -4.34
C TRP A 326 19.15 19.11 -2.96
N THR A 327 18.20 18.32 -2.44
CA THR A 327 18.35 17.69 -1.12
C THR A 327 19.25 16.46 -1.12
N ILE A 328 19.17 15.59 -2.14
CA ILE A 328 19.84 14.27 -2.13
C ILE A 328 20.67 14.00 -3.38
N GLY A 329 20.48 14.77 -4.45
CA GLY A 329 21.14 14.56 -5.75
C GLY A 329 20.39 13.60 -6.68
N ALA A 330 19.19 13.14 -6.31
CA ALA A 330 18.35 12.27 -7.14
C ALA A 330 16.93 12.84 -7.27
N ARG A 331 16.31 12.63 -8.44
CA ARG A 331 15.00 13.21 -8.79
C ARG A 331 13.81 12.32 -8.45
N LEU A 332 13.89 11.02 -8.78
CA LEU A 332 12.80 10.06 -8.63
C LEU A 332 13.03 9.10 -7.45
N THR A 333 14.06 8.26 -7.54
CA THR A 333 14.43 7.31 -6.49
C THR A 333 15.37 7.99 -5.50
N THR A 334 14.80 8.58 -4.46
CA THR A 334 15.53 9.50 -3.59
C THR A 334 16.21 8.80 -2.41
N SER A 335 15.65 7.70 -1.90
CA SER A 335 16.15 7.01 -0.69
C SER A 335 16.49 8.00 0.44
N GLY A 336 15.66 9.02 0.60
CA GLY A 336 16.02 10.22 1.35
C GLY A 336 15.98 10.09 2.86
N THR A 337 15.19 9.15 3.37
CA THR A 337 15.18 8.83 4.79
C THR A 337 16.28 7.82 5.10
N SER A 338 16.82 7.91 6.30
CA SER A 338 17.69 6.89 6.88
C SER A 338 17.12 6.51 8.22
N PHE A 339 17.48 5.33 8.74
CA PHE A 339 17.20 5.05 10.15
C PHE A 339 17.87 6.14 11.01
N GLY A 340 17.16 6.61 12.03
CA GLY A 340 17.65 7.64 12.94
C GLY A 340 17.67 9.07 12.37
N GLY A 341 17.10 9.34 11.19
CA GLY A 341 16.99 10.71 10.68
C GLY A 341 16.80 10.86 9.18
N VAL A 342 17.45 11.88 8.60
CA VAL A 342 17.39 12.18 7.15
C VAL A 342 18.80 12.21 6.58
N ARG A 343 18.96 11.82 5.31
CA ARG A 343 20.28 11.81 4.65
C ARG A 343 20.81 13.22 4.36
N GLY A 344 19.93 14.13 3.92
CA GLY A 344 20.24 15.53 3.62
C GLY A 344 19.41 16.50 4.46
N ASP A 345 20.00 17.62 4.84
CA ASP A 345 19.29 18.74 5.48
C ASP A 345 18.66 19.67 4.43
N LEU A 346 17.76 20.56 4.86
CA LEU A 346 17.21 21.63 4.04
C LEU A 346 18.00 22.92 4.24
N ASP A 347 18.72 23.33 3.19
CA ASP A 347 19.37 24.64 3.12
C ASP A 347 18.35 25.78 2.99
N GLU A 348 18.74 27.01 3.35
CA GLU A 348 17.88 28.20 3.25
C GLU A 348 17.32 28.42 1.83
N LYS A 349 18.14 28.19 0.80
CA LYS A 349 17.72 28.28 -0.61
C LYS A 349 16.65 27.26 -0.97
N ILE A 350 16.75 26.05 -0.40
CA ILE A 350 15.75 24.99 -0.61
C ILE A 350 14.44 25.40 0.05
N ILE A 351 14.50 25.94 1.27
CA ILE A 351 13.33 26.44 2.00
C ILE A 351 12.62 27.56 1.22
N GLU A 352 13.36 28.53 0.67
CA GLU A 352 12.80 29.59 -0.17
C GLU A 352 12.12 29.04 -1.43
N LYS A 353 12.73 28.05 -2.09
CA LYS A 353 12.16 27.39 -3.26
C LYS A 353 10.85 26.68 -2.91
N ILE A 354 10.82 25.93 -1.81
CA ILE A 354 9.61 25.25 -1.33
C ILE A 354 8.50 26.27 -1.03
N ARG A 355 8.81 27.38 -0.36
CA ARG A 355 7.84 28.47 -0.12
C ARG A 355 7.29 29.03 -1.44
N ASN A 356 8.14 29.27 -2.43
CA ASN A 356 7.70 29.77 -3.74
C ASN A 356 6.77 28.80 -4.47
N ILE A 357 7.04 27.49 -4.39
CA ILE A 357 6.17 26.45 -4.97
C ILE A 357 4.79 26.48 -4.30
N ILE A 358 4.77 26.50 -2.96
CA ILE A 358 3.54 26.41 -2.17
C ILE A 358 2.68 27.66 -2.26
N ASP A 359 3.29 28.85 -2.17
CA ASP A 359 2.53 30.10 -2.08
C ASP A 359 2.17 30.66 -3.46
N LYS A 360 2.93 30.34 -4.51
CA LYS A 360 2.69 30.90 -5.86
C LYS A 360 2.28 29.86 -6.88
N GLN A 361 3.02 28.76 -7.00
CA GLN A 361 2.82 27.82 -8.12
C GLN A 361 1.59 26.94 -7.93
N ILE A 362 1.44 26.31 -6.76
CA ILE A 362 0.32 25.40 -6.48
C ILE A 362 -1.04 26.11 -6.58
N PRO A 363 -1.29 27.25 -5.90
CA PRO A 363 -2.59 27.92 -5.98
C PRO A 363 -2.93 28.39 -7.39
N LYS A 364 -1.91 28.85 -8.15
CA LYS A 364 -2.08 29.24 -9.53
C LYS A 364 -2.54 28.07 -10.39
N VAL A 365 -1.84 26.95 -10.34
CA VAL A 365 -2.15 25.77 -11.18
C VAL A 365 -3.48 25.14 -10.79
N LEU A 366 -3.82 25.10 -9.49
CA LEU A 366 -5.14 24.63 -9.06
C LEU A 366 -6.27 25.55 -9.54
N SER A 367 -6.08 26.88 -9.54
CA SER A 367 -7.08 27.81 -10.09
C SER A 367 -7.26 27.68 -11.61
N GLU A 368 -6.20 27.30 -12.33
CA GLU A 368 -6.25 27.02 -13.77
C GLU A 368 -6.92 25.67 -14.05
N LEU A 369 -6.61 24.65 -13.22
CA LEU A 369 -7.26 23.35 -13.24
C LEU A 369 -8.77 23.46 -13.03
N ASP A 370 -9.23 24.28 -12.09
CA ASP A 370 -10.66 24.50 -11.84
C ASP A 370 -11.40 25.10 -13.04
N LYS A 371 -10.73 25.98 -13.79
CA LYS A 371 -11.29 26.58 -15.01
C LYS A 371 -11.37 25.56 -16.16
N LEU A 372 -10.38 24.67 -16.27
CA LEU A 372 -10.25 23.73 -17.39
C LEU A 372 -11.00 22.41 -17.19
N LEU A 373 -11.07 21.90 -15.95
CA LEU A 373 -11.64 20.60 -15.61
C LEU A 373 -12.87 20.74 -14.72
N THR A 374 -12.73 21.32 -13.51
CA THR A 374 -13.80 21.30 -12.48
C THR A 374 -15.11 21.92 -12.96
N LYS A 375 -15.05 23.04 -13.70
CA LYS A 375 -16.22 23.74 -14.26
C LYS A 375 -16.60 23.29 -15.67
N ASN A 376 -15.80 22.42 -16.29
CA ASN A 376 -16.01 22.01 -17.67
C ASN A 376 -17.12 20.96 -17.75
N ARG A 377 -18.17 21.27 -18.51
CA ARG A 377 -19.31 20.38 -18.71
C ARG A 377 -18.92 19.02 -19.29
N ILE A 378 -17.99 18.99 -20.25
CA ILE A 378 -17.55 17.73 -20.89
C ILE A 378 -16.90 16.81 -19.85
N PHE A 379 -16.08 17.37 -18.97
CA PHE A 379 -15.40 16.61 -17.93
C PHE A 379 -16.40 16.09 -16.89
N ILE A 380 -17.36 16.92 -16.47
CA ILE A 380 -18.44 16.52 -15.55
C ILE A 380 -19.28 15.39 -16.17
N ASP A 381 -19.72 15.54 -17.42
CA ASP A 381 -20.54 14.53 -18.12
C ASP A 381 -19.79 13.19 -18.28
N ARG A 382 -18.44 13.22 -18.34
CA ARG A 382 -17.56 12.03 -18.47
C ARG A 382 -17.06 11.46 -17.15
N THR A 383 -17.41 12.03 -16.00
CA THR A 383 -16.89 11.57 -14.70
C THR A 383 -17.99 11.41 -13.65
N ARG A 384 -19.08 12.17 -13.76
CA ARG A 384 -20.16 12.14 -12.79
C ARG A 384 -21.02 10.89 -12.98
N GLY A 385 -21.26 10.16 -11.90
CA GLY A 385 -22.07 8.93 -11.92
C GLY A 385 -21.40 7.72 -12.58
N ILE A 386 -20.10 7.79 -12.90
CA ILE A 386 -19.33 6.70 -13.49
C ILE A 386 -18.52 5.99 -12.40
N GLY A 387 -18.51 4.65 -12.41
CA GLY A 387 -17.74 3.84 -11.47
C GLY A 387 -18.09 4.16 -10.02
N LYS A 388 -19.40 4.22 -9.73
CA LYS A 388 -19.95 4.54 -8.41
C LYS A 388 -19.77 3.35 -7.48
N ILE A 389 -19.26 3.61 -6.28
CA ILE A 389 -19.16 2.62 -5.21
C ILE A 389 -19.82 3.16 -3.94
N SER A 390 -20.58 2.31 -3.26
CA SER A 390 -21.18 2.64 -1.96
C SER A 390 -20.14 2.59 -0.83
N ALA A 391 -20.38 3.32 0.26
CA ALA A 391 -19.49 3.27 1.43
C ALA A 391 -19.32 1.84 1.99
N GLU A 392 -20.39 1.06 2.00
CA GLU A 392 -20.40 -0.32 2.52
C GLU A 392 -19.59 -1.25 1.62
N ASP A 393 -19.78 -1.18 0.31
CA ASP A 393 -19.02 -1.97 -0.65
C ASP A 393 -17.52 -1.59 -0.61
N ALA A 394 -17.20 -0.30 -0.50
CA ALA A 394 -15.82 0.16 -0.40
C ALA A 394 -15.10 -0.46 0.82
N ILE A 395 -15.79 -0.56 1.95
CA ILE A 395 -15.26 -1.21 3.16
C ILE A 395 -15.12 -2.72 2.96
N GLU A 396 -16.13 -3.38 2.36
CA GLU A 396 -16.11 -4.83 2.12
C GLU A 396 -15.00 -5.26 1.14
N TRP A 397 -14.69 -4.43 0.14
CA TRP A 397 -13.58 -4.63 -0.80
C TRP A 397 -12.21 -4.18 -0.27
N GLY A 398 -12.14 -3.59 0.93
CA GLY A 398 -10.88 -3.17 1.54
C GLY A 398 -10.27 -1.89 0.94
N PHE A 399 -11.09 -0.97 0.45
CA PHE A 399 -10.63 0.31 -0.10
C PHE A 399 -10.01 1.19 0.99
N THR A 400 -8.98 1.94 0.61
CA THR A 400 -8.31 2.89 1.51
C THR A 400 -7.99 4.19 0.78
N GLY A 401 -7.67 5.25 1.52
CA GLY A 401 -7.20 6.50 0.94
C GLY A 401 -8.27 7.33 0.22
N PRO A 402 -7.90 8.08 -0.83
CA PRO A 402 -8.81 8.97 -1.55
C PRO A 402 -10.04 8.25 -2.12
N SER A 403 -9.90 6.99 -2.54
CA SER A 403 -11.01 6.19 -3.07
C SER A 403 -12.06 5.85 -2.01
N LEU A 404 -11.63 5.61 -0.77
CA LEU A 404 -12.54 5.39 0.36
C LEU A 404 -13.23 6.70 0.78
N ARG A 405 -12.45 7.79 0.87
CA ARG A 405 -12.95 9.15 1.17
C ARG A 405 -13.91 9.70 0.11
N GLY A 406 -13.71 9.32 -1.15
CA GLY A 406 -14.61 9.67 -2.25
C GLY A 406 -16.00 9.01 -2.14
N SER A 407 -16.11 7.94 -1.36
CA SER A 407 -17.33 7.14 -1.18
C SER A 407 -18.10 7.47 0.11
N GLY A 408 -17.68 8.51 0.85
CA GLY A 408 -18.38 9.02 2.04
C GLY A 408 -17.78 8.61 3.38
N VAL A 409 -16.68 7.86 3.40
CA VAL A 409 -16.06 7.37 4.65
C VAL A 409 -14.89 8.26 5.06
N ALA A 410 -15.04 8.98 6.17
CA ALA A 410 -14.02 9.88 6.72
C ALA A 410 -12.88 9.11 7.43
N TRP A 411 -12.04 8.45 6.65
CA TRP A 411 -10.91 7.65 7.16
C TRP A 411 -9.56 8.18 6.65
N ASP A 412 -8.69 8.55 7.57
CA ASP A 412 -7.30 8.98 7.30
C ASP A 412 -6.41 8.61 8.49
N ILE A 413 -5.36 7.83 8.23
CA ILE A 413 -4.44 7.35 9.27
C ILE A 413 -3.71 8.51 9.94
N ARG A 414 -3.43 9.60 9.23
CA ARG A 414 -2.69 10.75 9.77
C ARG A 414 -3.41 11.41 10.94
N LYS A 415 -4.75 11.34 10.99
CA LYS A 415 -5.58 11.84 12.10
C LYS A 415 -5.94 10.73 13.10
N VAL A 416 -6.27 9.54 12.59
CA VAL A 416 -6.77 8.43 13.42
C VAL A 416 -5.65 7.76 14.21
N GLN A 417 -4.49 7.56 13.58
CA GLN A 417 -3.28 7.03 14.22
C GLN A 417 -2.08 7.87 13.78
N PRO A 418 -1.90 9.05 14.38
CA PRO A 418 -0.84 9.97 13.96
C PRO A 418 0.56 9.34 14.02
N TYR A 419 1.34 9.63 13.00
CA TYR A 419 2.73 9.21 12.83
C TYR A 419 3.55 10.39 12.31
N GLY A 420 4.89 10.31 12.27
CA GLY A 420 5.71 11.40 11.70
C GLY A 420 5.61 12.79 12.35
N LEU A 421 4.87 12.97 13.45
CA LEU A 421 4.41 14.25 14.04
C LEU A 421 3.25 14.96 13.31
N TYR A 422 2.36 14.23 12.62
CA TYR A 422 1.13 14.82 12.06
C TYR A 422 0.21 15.47 13.11
N GLU A 423 0.41 15.20 14.41
CA GLU A 423 -0.30 15.81 15.54
C GLU A 423 -0.03 17.32 15.68
N ASP A 424 1.15 17.78 15.24
CA ASP A 424 1.56 19.18 15.34
C ASP A 424 0.87 20.09 14.29
N PHE A 425 0.18 19.51 13.30
CA PHE A 425 -0.35 20.23 12.14
C PHE A 425 -1.89 20.23 12.11
N ASP A 426 -2.43 21.41 11.78
CA ASP A 426 -3.87 21.58 11.59
C ASP A 426 -4.26 21.45 10.12
N PHE A 427 -5.15 20.49 9.86
CA PHE A 427 -5.70 20.19 8.54
C PHE A 427 -7.00 19.39 8.73
N TYR A 428 -7.86 19.42 7.72
CA TYR A 428 -9.06 18.59 7.70
C TYR A 428 -8.95 17.52 6.60
N VAL A 429 -9.74 16.46 6.74
CA VAL A 429 -9.77 15.34 5.80
C VAL A 429 -10.93 15.58 4.83
N PRO A 430 -10.67 15.74 3.52
CA PRO A 430 -11.74 15.94 2.54
C PRO A 430 -12.51 14.64 2.31
N VAL A 431 -13.83 14.74 2.26
CA VAL A 431 -14.74 13.61 2.05
C VAL A 431 -15.78 14.03 1.03
N ALA A 432 -16.06 13.15 0.08
CA ALA A 432 -17.13 13.31 -0.90
C ALA A 432 -18.13 12.16 -0.74
N THR A 433 -19.38 12.37 -1.17
CA THR A 433 -20.49 11.45 -0.85
C THR A 433 -20.95 10.59 -2.02
N GLU A 434 -20.73 11.00 -3.28
CA GLU A 434 -21.33 10.31 -4.43
C GLU A 434 -20.59 9.02 -4.82
N GLY A 435 -19.31 8.84 -4.45
CA GLY A 435 -18.54 7.62 -4.72
C GLY A 435 -18.14 7.43 -6.18
N ASP A 436 -18.27 8.47 -7.01
CA ASP A 436 -17.98 8.45 -8.44
C ASP A 436 -16.54 8.93 -8.76
N VAL A 437 -16.17 8.85 -10.04
CA VAL A 437 -14.87 9.35 -10.53
C VAL A 437 -14.67 10.83 -10.18
N TYR A 438 -15.72 11.64 -10.31
CA TYR A 438 -15.67 13.08 -10.01
C TYR A 438 -15.41 13.35 -8.52
N SER A 439 -16.06 12.63 -7.61
CA SER A 439 -15.84 12.71 -6.17
C SER A 439 -14.40 12.36 -5.80
N ARG A 440 -13.84 11.30 -6.38
CA ARG A 440 -12.43 10.91 -6.18
C ARG A 440 -11.45 11.96 -6.72
N TYR A 441 -11.80 12.64 -7.80
CA TYR A 441 -11.03 13.77 -8.33
C TYR A 441 -11.04 14.96 -7.36
N LEU A 442 -12.21 15.37 -6.87
CA LEU A 442 -12.34 16.50 -5.94
C LEU A 442 -11.57 16.27 -4.64
N VAL A 443 -11.65 15.05 -4.08
CA VAL A 443 -10.90 14.68 -2.87
C VAL A 443 -9.39 14.87 -3.08
N ARG A 444 -8.83 14.44 -4.21
CA ARG A 444 -7.40 14.62 -4.50
C ARG A 444 -6.99 16.08 -4.68
N VAL A 445 -7.85 16.88 -5.35
CA VAL A 445 -7.61 18.33 -5.50
C VAL A 445 -7.58 19.00 -4.13
N GLU A 446 -8.53 18.68 -3.25
CA GLU A 446 -8.56 19.25 -1.90
C GLU A 446 -7.40 18.75 -1.04
N GLU A 447 -6.99 17.48 -1.17
CA GLU A 447 -5.79 16.96 -0.51
C GLU A 447 -4.53 17.73 -0.90
N MET A 448 -4.39 18.17 -2.16
CA MET A 448 -3.27 19.02 -2.56
C MET A 448 -3.25 20.36 -1.82
N TYR A 449 -4.42 20.98 -1.58
CA TYR A 449 -4.52 22.20 -0.78
C TYR A 449 -4.14 21.94 0.69
N GLN A 450 -4.61 20.83 1.26
CA GLN A 450 -4.29 20.47 2.65
C GLN A 450 -2.81 20.12 2.83
N SER A 451 -2.21 19.37 1.91
CA SER A 451 -0.77 19.12 1.89
C SER A 451 0.04 20.41 1.81
N ALA A 452 -0.36 21.35 0.94
CA ALA A 452 0.30 22.65 0.86
C ALA A 452 0.21 23.44 2.17
N ASN A 453 -0.92 23.34 2.89
CA ASN A 453 -1.10 23.95 4.21
C ASN A 453 -0.20 23.29 5.29
N ILE A 454 -0.12 21.96 5.32
CA ILE A 454 0.76 21.22 6.24
C ILE A 454 2.20 21.64 6.03
N VAL A 455 2.67 21.70 4.77
CA VAL A 455 4.05 22.10 4.50
C VAL A 455 4.30 23.57 4.90
N ARG A 456 3.34 24.48 4.69
CA ARG A 456 3.45 25.86 5.16
C ARG A 456 3.62 25.94 6.68
N GLN A 457 2.83 25.19 7.43
CA GLN A 457 2.94 25.12 8.90
C GLN A 457 4.28 24.52 9.34
N ALA A 458 4.72 23.43 8.69
CA ALA A 458 5.99 22.78 8.98
C ALA A 458 7.20 23.69 8.71
N LEU A 459 7.16 24.52 7.66
CA LEU A 459 8.23 25.47 7.37
C LEU A 459 8.29 26.65 8.35
N ASN A 460 7.15 27.06 8.91
CA ASN A 460 7.10 28.14 9.90
C ASN A 460 7.59 27.67 11.27
N ASN A 461 7.32 26.41 11.62
CA ASN A 461 7.66 25.82 12.90
C ASN A 461 8.93 24.95 12.88
N LEU A 462 9.77 25.09 11.84
CA LEU A 462 10.93 24.21 11.63
C LEU A 462 11.95 24.35 12.77
N PRO A 463 12.20 23.30 13.58
CA PRO A 463 13.18 23.36 14.65
C PRO A 463 14.61 23.44 14.10
N GLN A 464 15.51 24.12 14.82
CA GLN A 464 16.96 24.19 14.49
C GLN A 464 17.78 23.04 15.12
N ASP A 465 17.14 21.97 15.56
CA ASP A 465 17.82 20.81 16.14
C ASP A 465 18.60 20.00 15.08
N GLY A 466 19.44 19.04 15.47
CA GLY A 466 20.20 18.20 14.53
C GLY A 466 19.32 17.39 13.55
N THR A 467 19.90 16.95 12.42
CA THR A 467 19.19 16.15 11.39
C THR A 467 19.28 14.64 11.57
N LYS A 468 20.17 14.19 12.47
CA LYS A 468 20.41 12.78 12.79
C LYS A 468 20.51 12.63 14.30
N ILE A 469 20.17 11.43 14.77
CA ILE A 469 20.44 11.02 16.15
C ILE A 469 21.93 11.23 16.46
N LYS A 470 22.22 11.98 17.52
CA LYS A 470 23.58 12.26 18.02
C LYS A 470 24.01 11.32 19.15
N THR A 471 23.14 10.39 19.57
CA THR A 471 23.36 9.61 20.79
C THR A 471 24.43 8.54 20.61
N ASP A 472 25.45 8.58 21.48
CA ASP A 472 26.41 7.48 21.73
C ASP A 472 25.79 6.31 22.53
N LYS A 473 24.53 6.42 22.94
CA LYS A 473 23.87 5.43 23.80
C LYS A 473 23.20 4.34 22.98
N LYS A 474 23.78 3.14 23.12
CA LYS A 474 23.28 1.79 22.80
C LYS A 474 23.55 1.31 21.36
N SER A 475 24.39 0.28 21.33
CA SER A 475 24.59 -0.90 20.45
C SER A 475 23.68 -1.22 19.25
N VAL A 476 22.72 -0.40 18.84
CA VAL A 476 21.85 -0.60 17.67
C VAL A 476 21.90 0.69 16.83
N LEU A 477 23.07 0.97 16.25
CA LEU A 477 23.38 2.25 15.61
C LEU A 477 22.54 2.46 14.32
N PRO A 478 21.69 3.49 14.25
CA PRO A 478 20.92 3.77 13.03
C PRO A 478 21.52 4.92 12.18
N SER A 479 22.29 5.82 12.78
CA SER A 479 22.89 6.97 12.07
C SER A 479 24.40 6.85 11.97
N LEU A 480 24.92 6.89 10.73
CA LEU A 480 26.36 6.96 10.49
C LEU A 480 26.92 8.28 11.05
N PRO A 481 28.07 8.24 11.74
CA PRO A 481 28.70 9.45 12.26
C PRO A 481 29.14 10.37 11.12
N ASP A 482 29.25 11.67 11.41
CA ASP A 482 29.70 12.64 10.41
C ASP A 482 31.12 12.31 9.94
N LYS A 483 31.36 12.41 8.62
CA LYS A 483 32.64 12.07 8.01
C LYS A 483 33.83 12.82 8.64
N LYS A 484 33.62 14.05 9.12
CA LYS A 484 34.66 14.84 9.82
C LYS A 484 35.21 14.12 11.05
N TYR A 485 34.33 13.48 11.84
CA TYR A 485 34.73 12.71 13.02
C TYR A 485 35.31 11.34 12.64
N VAL A 486 34.78 10.71 11.58
CA VAL A 486 35.30 9.42 11.09
C VAL A 486 36.78 9.49 10.72
N TYR A 487 37.26 10.61 10.18
CA TYR A 487 38.67 10.78 9.82
C TYR A 487 39.58 11.14 11.01
N THR A 488 39.02 11.56 12.15
CA THR A 488 39.78 12.09 13.28
C THR A 488 39.71 11.24 14.54
N GLN A 489 38.61 10.52 14.76
CA GLN A 489 38.34 9.72 15.96
C GLN A 489 38.19 8.24 15.60
N ILE A 490 38.85 7.37 16.37
CA ILE A 490 38.82 5.92 16.12
C ILE A 490 37.45 5.32 16.42
N GLU A 491 36.75 5.84 17.44
CA GLU A 491 35.42 5.41 17.82
C GLU A 491 34.43 5.66 16.67
N ALA A 492 34.47 6.86 16.08
CA ALA A 492 33.64 7.21 14.94
C ALA A 492 33.92 6.30 13.73
N LEU A 493 35.18 5.93 13.50
CA LEU A 493 35.55 4.98 12.45
C LEU A 493 35.00 3.57 12.72
N ILE A 494 35.11 3.07 13.96
CA ILE A 494 34.56 1.77 14.35
C ILE A 494 33.04 1.75 14.16
N HIS A 495 32.35 2.80 14.60
CA HIS A 495 30.90 2.93 14.44
C HIS A 495 30.49 3.01 12.97
N HIS A 496 31.24 3.76 12.14
CA HIS A 496 31.01 3.81 10.70
C HIS A 496 31.19 2.43 10.04
N PHE A 497 32.28 1.73 10.37
CA PHE A 497 32.57 0.41 9.82
C PHE A 497 31.50 -0.62 10.22
N LYS A 498 31.13 -0.69 11.50
CA LYS A 498 30.06 -1.57 11.98
C LYS A 498 28.70 -1.22 11.36
N GLY A 499 28.34 0.06 11.31
CA GLY A 499 27.08 0.50 10.69
C GLY A 499 27.00 0.13 9.21
N MET A 500 28.11 0.25 8.46
CA MET A 500 28.15 -0.11 7.05
C MET A 500 28.23 -1.62 6.78
N THR A 501 28.68 -2.44 7.74
CA THR A 501 28.88 -3.89 7.56
C THR A 501 27.78 -4.72 8.20
N GLU A 502 27.50 -4.48 9.49
CA GLU A 502 26.51 -5.21 10.29
C GLU A 502 25.11 -4.61 10.11
N GLY A 503 24.99 -3.28 10.06
CA GLY A 503 23.71 -2.58 9.99
C GLY A 503 22.90 -2.63 11.28
N VAL A 504 21.65 -2.20 11.21
CA VAL A 504 20.67 -2.24 12.29
C VAL A 504 20.21 -3.69 12.47
N VAL A 505 20.14 -4.12 13.74
CA VAL A 505 19.62 -5.42 14.14
C VAL A 505 18.39 -5.18 15.02
N PRO A 506 17.18 -5.25 14.46
CA PRO A 506 15.95 -5.05 15.23
C PRO A 506 15.68 -6.20 16.19
N PRO A 507 15.02 -5.95 17.34
CA PRO A 507 14.69 -6.99 18.30
C PRO A 507 13.79 -8.07 17.70
N PHE A 508 13.82 -9.27 18.29
CA PHE A 508 12.97 -10.39 17.88
C PHE A 508 11.49 -10.05 18.06
N GLY A 509 10.67 -10.31 17.04
CA GLY A 509 9.22 -10.07 17.12
C GLY A 509 8.53 -9.88 15.76
N TRP A 510 7.20 -9.73 15.81
CA TRP A 510 6.34 -9.46 14.65
C TRP A 510 5.75 -8.07 14.76
N TYR A 511 6.09 -7.20 13.82
CA TYR A 511 5.73 -5.79 13.85
C TYR A 511 4.88 -5.47 12.63
N TYR A 512 3.82 -4.69 12.83
CA TYR A 512 3.05 -4.13 11.72
C TYR A 512 2.97 -2.62 11.88
N PHE A 513 3.39 -1.91 10.85
CA PHE A 513 3.28 -0.47 10.79
C PHE A 513 2.64 -0.07 9.46
N SER A 514 1.74 0.89 9.52
CA SER A 514 1.05 1.42 8.36
C SER A 514 1.06 2.93 8.40
N GLY A 515 1.09 3.55 7.23
CA GLY A 515 0.89 4.98 7.08
C GLY A 515 0.03 5.29 5.86
N GLU A 516 -0.40 6.53 5.77
CA GLU A 516 -1.19 7.04 4.65
C GLU A 516 -0.21 7.42 3.52
N ALA A 517 -0.05 6.56 2.51
CA ALA A 517 0.54 6.93 1.23
C ALA A 517 -0.44 7.78 0.40
N ALA A 518 -0.04 8.25 -0.78
CA ALA A 518 -0.91 9.06 -1.64
C ALA A 518 -2.13 8.29 -2.16
N ASN A 519 -1.98 6.97 -2.37
CA ASN A 519 -3.05 6.08 -2.84
C ASN A 519 -3.89 5.49 -1.70
N GLY A 520 -3.45 5.63 -0.44
CA GLY A 520 -4.12 5.10 0.74
C GLY A 520 -3.18 4.41 1.72
N GLU A 521 -3.70 3.44 2.47
CA GLU A 521 -2.95 2.79 3.55
C GLU A 521 -1.86 1.87 2.99
N LEU A 522 -0.59 2.25 3.16
CA LEU A 522 0.55 1.38 2.87
C LEU A 522 1.03 0.74 4.17
N GLY A 523 1.03 -0.58 4.22
CA GLY A 523 1.42 -1.36 5.40
C GLY A 523 2.68 -2.18 5.19
N PHE A 524 3.53 -2.27 6.21
CA PHE A 524 4.66 -3.19 6.28
C PHE A 524 4.50 -4.12 7.48
N PHE A 525 4.36 -5.42 7.20
CA PHE A 525 4.44 -6.46 8.20
C PHE A 525 5.86 -7.06 8.18
N MET A 526 6.56 -6.94 9.30
CA MET A 526 7.97 -7.27 9.43
C MET A 526 8.16 -8.35 10.49
N VAL A 527 8.89 -9.41 10.14
CA VAL A 527 9.28 -10.48 11.05
C VAL A 527 10.78 -10.42 11.27
N SER A 528 11.20 -10.14 12.51
CA SER A 528 12.61 -10.08 12.88
C SER A 528 13.03 -11.27 13.74
N GLU A 529 14.19 -11.84 13.41
CA GLU A 529 14.86 -12.90 14.18
C GLU A 529 16.03 -12.38 15.03
N ASN A 530 16.11 -11.07 15.28
CA ASN A 530 17.30 -10.44 15.85
C ASN A 530 18.55 -10.68 14.96
N LYS A 531 18.36 -10.55 13.64
CA LYS A 531 19.38 -10.67 12.60
C LYS A 531 19.38 -9.41 11.73
N ARG A 532 20.51 -9.18 11.04
CA ARG A 532 20.68 -8.08 10.07
C ARG A 532 19.77 -8.16 8.84
N THR A 533 19.30 -9.37 8.51
CA THR A 533 18.36 -9.62 7.43
C THR A 533 16.99 -9.92 8.04
N PRO A 534 15.90 -9.39 7.47
CA PRO A 534 14.56 -9.74 7.91
C PRO A 534 14.26 -11.21 7.61
N TRP A 535 13.48 -11.87 8.47
CA TRP A 535 12.94 -13.18 8.11
C TRP A 535 11.90 -13.04 7.02
N ARG A 536 11.03 -12.02 7.15
CA ARG A 536 10.00 -11.70 6.17
C ARG A 536 9.63 -10.22 6.25
N ILE A 537 9.45 -9.60 5.08
CA ILE A 537 8.76 -8.33 4.93
C ILE A 537 7.59 -8.57 3.99
N ARG A 538 6.38 -8.40 4.50
CA ARG A 538 5.14 -8.40 3.72
C ARG A 538 4.70 -6.95 3.53
N ILE A 539 4.45 -6.58 2.28
CA ILE A 539 4.01 -5.24 1.90
C ILE A 539 2.52 -5.35 1.59
N ARG A 540 1.70 -4.52 2.24
CA ARG A 540 0.29 -4.30 1.91
C ARG A 540 0.18 -3.06 1.04
N PRO A 541 0.10 -3.21 -0.30
CA PRO A 541 -0.11 -2.07 -1.19
C PRO A 541 -1.58 -1.64 -1.20
N PRO A 542 -1.88 -0.33 -1.17
CA PRO A 542 -3.24 0.18 -1.29
C PRO A 542 -3.89 -0.16 -2.64
N CYS A 543 -3.11 -0.15 -3.74
CA CYS A 543 -3.62 -0.39 -5.09
C CYS A 543 -4.20 -1.80 -5.29
N PHE A 544 -3.71 -2.81 -4.56
CA PHE A 544 -4.09 -4.21 -4.79
C PHE A 544 -5.53 -4.50 -4.40
N ALA A 545 -5.96 -4.06 -3.22
CA ALA A 545 -7.35 -4.19 -2.79
C ALA A 545 -8.30 -3.35 -3.67
N ILE A 546 -7.86 -2.16 -4.09
CA ILE A 546 -8.72 -1.29 -4.91
C ILE A 546 -8.90 -1.86 -6.32
N TYR A 547 -7.82 -2.37 -6.93
CA TYR A 547 -7.89 -2.92 -8.29
C TYR A 547 -8.64 -4.25 -8.36
N GLN A 548 -8.69 -5.02 -7.28
CA GLN A 548 -9.52 -6.22 -7.19
C GLN A 548 -10.99 -5.94 -7.52
N ALA A 549 -11.52 -4.81 -7.02
CA ALA A 549 -12.91 -4.41 -7.22
C ALA A 549 -13.16 -3.74 -8.58
N PHE A 550 -12.11 -3.35 -9.31
CA PHE A 550 -12.23 -2.65 -10.60
C PHE A 550 -13.09 -3.44 -11.60
N ARG A 551 -12.96 -4.77 -11.62
CA ARG A 551 -13.77 -5.62 -12.51
C ARG A 551 -15.28 -5.53 -12.25
N TYR A 552 -15.70 -5.15 -11.04
CA TYR A 552 -17.11 -4.93 -10.68
C TYR A 552 -17.54 -3.48 -10.96
N MET A 553 -16.63 -2.52 -10.75
CA MET A 553 -16.89 -1.09 -11.02
C MET A 553 -17.17 -0.79 -12.49
N VAL A 554 -16.62 -1.60 -13.39
CA VAL A 554 -16.70 -1.37 -14.84
C VAL A 554 -17.93 -2.06 -15.46
N LEU A 555 -18.57 -2.99 -14.76
CA LEU A 555 -19.73 -3.71 -15.29
C LEU A 555 -20.92 -2.78 -15.52
N GLY A 556 -21.57 -2.92 -16.67
CA GLY A 556 -22.72 -2.10 -17.07
C GLY A 556 -22.37 -0.70 -17.58
N HIS A 557 -21.08 -0.34 -17.61
CA HIS A 557 -20.60 0.89 -18.22
C HIS A 557 -20.15 0.65 -19.67
N LYS A 558 -20.01 1.74 -20.43
CA LYS A 558 -19.49 1.70 -21.79
C LYS A 558 -17.98 1.48 -21.80
N LEU A 559 -17.46 0.97 -22.91
CA LEU A 559 -16.01 0.83 -23.12
C LEU A 559 -15.24 2.16 -22.99
N ALA A 560 -15.83 3.32 -23.29
CA ALA A 560 -15.13 4.59 -23.09
C ALA A 560 -14.98 4.99 -21.61
N ASP A 561 -15.79 4.42 -20.72
CA ASP A 561 -15.90 4.84 -19.33
C ASP A 561 -14.90 4.12 -18.43
N PHE A 562 -14.46 2.89 -18.78
CA PHE A 562 -13.46 2.16 -17.99
C PHE A 562 -12.18 2.97 -17.81
N VAL A 563 -11.82 3.77 -18.82
CA VAL A 563 -10.63 4.63 -18.83
C VAL A 563 -10.69 5.67 -17.70
N GLY A 564 -11.85 6.32 -17.54
CA GLY A 564 -12.06 7.28 -16.45
C GLY A 564 -12.06 6.60 -15.08
N ILE A 565 -12.65 5.41 -14.99
CA ILE A 565 -12.66 4.60 -13.75
C ILE A 565 -11.22 4.24 -13.35
N LEU A 566 -10.42 3.75 -14.29
CA LEU A 566 -9.04 3.35 -14.08
C LEU A 566 -8.17 4.52 -13.62
N GLY A 567 -8.25 5.67 -14.32
CA GLY A 567 -7.52 6.88 -13.94
C GLY A 567 -7.90 7.40 -12.55
N SER A 568 -9.18 7.26 -12.17
CA SER A 568 -9.68 7.73 -10.86
C SER A 568 -9.19 6.93 -9.65
N ILE A 569 -8.75 5.68 -9.85
CA ILE A 569 -8.24 4.82 -8.78
C ILE A 569 -6.76 5.14 -8.49
N ASN A 570 -6.03 5.64 -9.48
CA ASN A 570 -4.58 5.87 -9.46
C ASN A 570 -3.77 4.59 -9.20
N ILE A 571 -3.66 3.75 -10.22
CA ILE A 571 -2.94 2.48 -10.11
C ILE A 571 -1.50 2.65 -10.56
N VAL A 572 -0.57 2.29 -9.68
CA VAL A 572 0.85 2.21 -10.02
C VAL A 572 1.24 0.74 -10.06
N ALA A 573 1.61 0.24 -11.25
CA ALA A 573 1.92 -1.18 -11.46
C ALA A 573 3.03 -1.70 -10.52
N GLY A 574 4.02 -0.86 -10.20
CA GLY A 574 5.11 -1.23 -9.28
C GLY A 574 4.66 -1.45 -7.84
N GLU A 575 3.63 -0.72 -7.40
CA GLU A 575 3.02 -0.90 -6.07
C GLU A 575 2.07 -2.10 -6.07
N LEU A 576 1.34 -2.31 -7.16
CA LEU A 576 0.40 -3.42 -7.35
C LEU A 576 1.11 -4.79 -7.34
N ASP A 577 2.14 -4.95 -8.17
CA ASP A 577 2.79 -6.23 -8.39
C ASP A 577 3.93 -6.53 -7.40
N ARG A 578 4.60 -5.49 -6.87
CA ARG A 578 5.79 -5.54 -5.99
C ARG A 578 7.07 -6.06 -6.68
#